data_AF-A0A6A0GTR4-F1
#
_entry.id   AF-A0A6A0GTR4-F1
#
_cell.length_a   1.000
_cell.length_b   1.000
_cell.length_c   1.000
_cell.angle_alpha   90.00
_cell.angle_beta   90.00
_cell.angle_gamma   90.00
#
_symmetry.space_group_name_H-M   'P 1'
#
loop_
_entity.id
_entity.type
_entity.pdbx_description
1 polymer ?
#
loop_
_entity_poly.entity_id
_entity_poly.type
_entity_poly.pdbx_seq_one_letter_code
_entity_poly.pdbx_strand_id
1 'polypeptide(L)'
;MSGLRIFGILPYKLVGLRSGRVCSSKPTKMKLKKYRTWQIWSVFLMIAMCVLMGIDIYYATAEPRGALVGFQTMVITHYVYDLGSAVTVAALQVIFWWQGDQLARILNRTNRLGDRIRWSNSVTVFVMAIIVAPSVTNSLVLIMFLEDYVSTLALVALGIKVTSVAFSFLIIGIIYHYGMQVIASHLAIILQPIIDAIKPEVRGQKSDHNLFTLTNYGWEVNDTLDQRTEFQDQIMIAENTTNSNVAITQTVRSKCTWKEYDIKYWKDSILNAYCIHADLKRYCELPLAIVMFCLLIWLLTSAFYITSWGVLRMEQRILSTCYMIVGTAPVFYLLNSSYCLQSKLSELKWSVTFLIHHSSSHQDKVQLTELLELLRSCPPFDVLGVFTMSRARLIDIFSFVATYIVILLQFRLTEITPGAQPTLPPSLIQ
;
A
#
# COMPACT_ATOMS: atom_id res chain seq x y z
N MET A 1 -0.22 8.37 -14.39
CA MET A 1 -1.48 9.15 -14.60
C MET A 1 -2.22 8.80 -15.89
N SER A 2 -1.56 8.65 -17.04
CA SER A 2 -2.25 8.30 -18.31
C SER A 2 -3.01 6.96 -18.24
N GLY A 3 -2.46 5.95 -17.56
CA GLY A 3 -3.16 4.69 -17.29
C GLY A 3 -4.50 4.87 -16.57
N LEU A 4 -4.54 5.63 -15.46
CA LEU A 4 -5.79 5.89 -14.71
C LEU A 4 -6.90 6.54 -15.57
N ARG A 5 -6.56 7.25 -16.66
CA ARG A 5 -7.53 7.81 -17.60
C ARG A 5 -8.08 6.76 -18.55
N ILE A 6 -7.19 5.90 -19.08
CA ILE A 6 -7.57 4.80 -19.99
C ILE A 6 -8.58 3.88 -19.33
N PHE A 7 -8.40 3.58 -18.04
CA PHE A 7 -9.33 2.74 -17.28
C PHE A 7 -10.54 3.49 -16.68
N GLY A 8 -10.73 4.77 -17.02
CA GLY A 8 -11.88 5.55 -16.57
C GLY A 8 -11.87 5.93 -15.09
N ILE A 9 -10.78 5.68 -14.35
CA ILE A 9 -10.70 5.90 -12.90
C ILE A 9 -10.45 7.39 -12.56
N LEU A 10 -9.79 8.13 -13.45
CA LEU A 10 -9.52 9.56 -13.26
C LEU A 10 -9.87 10.35 -14.53
N PRO A 11 -11.11 10.83 -14.71
CA PRO A 11 -11.54 11.55 -15.90
C PRO A 11 -11.09 13.03 -15.94
N TYR A 12 -9.82 13.27 -15.61
CA TYR A 12 -9.24 14.61 -15.47
C TYR A 12 -7.99 14.78 -16.33
N LYS A 13 -7.88 15.96 -16.96
CA LYS A 13 -6.67 16.36 -17.69
C LYS A 13 -5.79 17.20 -16.77
N LEU A 14 -4.48 16.94 -16.81
CA LEU A 14 -3.50 17.83 -16.19
C LEU A 14 -3.41 19.11 -17.02
N VAL A 15 -3.60 20.25 -16.37
CA VAL A 15 -3.42 21.56 -16.98
C VAL A 15 -2.36 22.29 -16.17
N GLY A 16 -1.24 22.66 -16.82
CA GLY A 16 -0.24 23.52 -16.22
C GLY A 16 -0.80 24.93 -16.07
N LEU A 17 -0.72 25.51 -14.87
CA LEU A 17 -0.96 26.93 -14.70
C LEU A 17 0.26 27.67 -15.25
N ARG A 18 0.13 28.33 -16.40
CA ARG A 18 1.15 29.29 -16.86
C ARG A 18 1.18 30.43 -15.84
N SER A 19 2.24 30.47 -15.03
CA SER A 19 2.58 31.67 -14.26
C SER A 19 2.93 32.77 -15.28
N GLY A 20 2.22 33.89 -15.26
CA GLY A 20 2.42 35.03 -16.17
C GLY A 20 3.76 35.78 -15.99
N ARG A 21 4.77 35.17 -15.34
CA ARG A 21 6.13 35.73 -15.25
C ARG A 21 7.09 34.82 -16.02
N VAL A 22 7.62 35.38 -17.10
CA VAL A 22 8.47 34.73 -18.10
C VAL A 22 9.86 34.29 -17.55
N CYS A 23 10.23 34.65 -16.33
CA CYS A 23 11.54 34.31 -15.75
C CYS A 23 11.47 33.75 -14.33
N SER A 24 10.84 32.58 -14.12
CA SER A 24 11.15 31.80 -12.90
C SER A 24 11.25 30.32 -13.22
N SER A 25 12.40 29.72 -12.91
CA SER A 25 12.71 28.28 -12.97
C SER A 25 11.88 27.42 -11.98
N LYS A 26 10.83 27.98 -11.36
CA LYS A 26 10.00 27.26 -10.41
C LYS A 26 9.00 26.37 -11.14
N PRO A 27 8.80 25.11 -10.70
CA PRO A 27 7.90 24.18 -11.35
C PRO A 27 6.49 24.76 -11.45
N THR A 28 5.91 24.68 -12.64
CA THR A 28 4.56 25.18 -12.92
C THR A 28 3.55 24.36 -12.10
N LYS A 29 2.79 25.04 -11.22
CA LYS A 29 1.74 24.38 -10.43
C LYS A 29 0.75 23.68 -11.38
N MET A 30 0.66 22.35 -11.25
CA MET A 30 -0.24 21.54 -12.07
C MET A 30 -1.59 21.38 -11.36
N LYS A 31 -2.70 21.61 -12.08
CA LYS A 31 -4.06 21.42 -11.57
C LYS A 31 -4.83 20.45 -12.47
N LEU A 32 -5.57 19.52 -11.86
CA LEU A 32 -6.49 18.64 -12.57
C LEU A 32 -7.76 19.41 -12.95
N LYS A 33 -8.11 19.42 -14.25
CA LYS A 33 -9.36 20.00 -14.77
C LYS A 33 -10.25 18.89 -15.34
N LYS A 34 -11.56 18.94 -15.03
CA LYS A 34 -12.56 18.03 -15.58
C LYS A 34 -12.59 18.16 -17.11
N TYR A 35 -12.71 17.03 -17.81
CA TYR A 35 -12.80 16.99 -19.26
C TYR A 35 -13.95 16.10 -19.70
N ARG A 36 -14.91 16.67 -20.44
CA ARG A 36 -16.20 16.04 -20.75
C ARG A 36 -16.03 14.68 -21.46
N THR A 37 -15.11 14.59 -22.43
CA THR A 37 -14.85 13.33 -23.16
C THR A 37 -14.38 12.22 -22.24
N TRP A 38 -13.51 12.53 -21.26
CA TRP A 38 -13.01 11.53 -20.31
C TRP A 38 -14.08 11.10 -19.31
N GLN A 39 -15.02 11.98 -18.97
CA GLN A 39 -16.17 11.62 -18.14
C GLN A 39 -17.12 10.67 -18.87
N ILE A 40 -17.43 10.95 -20.13
CA ILE A 40 -18.27 10.06 -20.96
C ILE A 40 -17.58 8.69 -21.12
N TRP A 41 -16.27 8.68 -21.39
CA TRP A 41 -15.49 7.44 -21.47
C TRP A 41 -15.53 6.63 -20.17
N SER A 42 -15.38 7.30 -19.03
CA SER A 42 -15.43 6.67 -17.70
C SER A 42 -16.81 6.05 -17.41
N VAL A 43 -17.90 6.73 -17.75
CA VAL A 43 -19.27 6.19 -17.64
C VAL A 43 -19.45 4.98 -18.55
N PHE A 44 -19.02 5.08 -19.82
CA PHE A 44 -19.10 3.99 -20.77
C PHE A 44 -18.37 2.74 -20.25
N LEU A 45 -17.13 2.90 -19.77
CA LEU A 45 -16.35 1.80 -19.20
C LEU A 45 -17.02 1.20 -17.97
N MET A 46 -17.59 2.03 -17.10
CA MET A 46 -18.31 1.53 -15.93
C MET A 46 -19.50 0.66 -16.34
N ILE A 47 -20.34 1.12 -17.28
CA ILE A 47 -21.49 0.34 -17.77
C ILE A 47 -21.00 -0.95 -18.45
N ALA A 48 -20.00 -0.85 -19.33
CA ALA A 48 -19.46 -2.00 -20.05
C ALA A 48 -18.93 -3.08 -19.09
N MET A 49 -18.17 -2.70 -18.06
CA MET A 49 -17.66 -3.64 -17.06
C MET A 49 -18.78 -4.26 -16.22
N CYS A 50 -19.80 -3.48 -15.82
CA CYS A 50 -20.94 -4.03 -15.10
C CYS A 50 -21.72 -5.05 -15.94
N VAL A 51 -21.93 -4.77 -17.22
CA VAL A 51 -22.60 -5.69 -18.15
C VAL A 51 -21.77 -6.96 -18.34
N LEU A 52 -20.46 -6.83 -18.57
CA LEU A 52 -19.56 -7.99 -18.72
C LEU A 52 -19.51 -8.86 -17.45
N MET A 53 -19.51 -8.25 -16.26
CA MET A 53 -19.58 -9.02 -15.01
C MET A 53 -20.95 -9.67 -14.82
N GLY A 54 -22.04 -9.02 -15.25
CA GLY A 54 -23.37 -9.64 -15.26
C GLY A 54 -23.43 -10.87 -16.17
N ILE A 55 -22.79 -10.81 -17.34
CA ILE A 55 -22.63 -11.96 -18.24
C ILE A 55 -21.79 -13.05 -17.57
N ASP A 56 -20.66 -12.72 -16.94
CA ASP A 56 -19.83 -13.71 -16.24
C ASP A 56 -20.58 -14.39 -15.09
N ILE A 57 -21.38 -13.63 -14.33
CA ILE A 57 -22.23 -14.17 -13.26
C ILE A 57 -23.27 -15.14 -13.83
N TYR A 58 -23.96 -14.75 -14.92
CA TYR A 58 -24.92 -15.62 -15.57
C TYR A 58 -24.29 -16.97 -15.95
N TYR A 59 -23.14 -16.94 -16.63
CA TYR A 59 -22.44 -18.18 -17.01
C TYR A 59 -21.92 -18.96 -15.80
N ALA A 60 -21.38 -18.29 -14.77
CA ALA A 60 -20.93 -18.96 -13.55
C ALA A 60 -22.08 -19.66 -12.80
N THR A 61 -23.30 -19.14 -12.92
CA THR A 61 -24.51 -19.74 -12.31
C THR A 61 -25.14 -20.85 -13.15
N ALA A 62 -25.19 -20.67 -14.47
CA ALA A 62 -25.79 -21.65 -15.38
C ALA A 62 -24.88 -22.87 -15.58
N GLU A 63 -23.57 -22.65 -15.68
CA GLU A 63 -22.56 -23.66 -15.98
C GLU A 63 -21.36 -23.50 -15.03
N PRO A 64 -21.44 -24.05 -13.80
CA PRO A 64 -20.40 -23.84 -12.80
C PRO A 64 -19.08 -24.47 -13.27
N ARG A 65 -18.10 -23.60 -13.58
CA ARG A 65 -16.80 -23.98 -14.15
C ARG A 65 -16.01 -24.97 -13.31
N GLY A 66 -16.25 -24.98 -11.99
CA GLY A 66 -15.63 -25.94 -11.07
C GLY A 66 -16.04 -27.39 -11.31
N ALA A 67 -17.15 -27.65 -12.01
CA ALA A 67 -17.60 -29.00 -12.37
C ALA A 67 -16.54 -29.77 -13.19
N LEU A 68 -15.71 -29.06 -13.95
CA LEU A 68 -14.61 -29.64 -14.75
C LEU A 68 -13.46 -30.20 -13.91
N VAL A 69 -13.41 -29.89 -12.61
CA VAL A 69 -12.33 -30.33 -11.71
C VAL A 69 -12.73 -31.56 -10.86
N GLY A 70 -13.99 -32.00 -10.95
CA GLY A 70 -14.42 -33.33 -10.49
C GLY A 70 -14.72 -33.50 -8.99
N PHE A 71 -14.52 -32.48 -8.15
CA PHE A 71 -14.83 -32.52 -6.70
C PHE A 71 -15.96 -31.55 -6.34
N GLN A 72 -17.00 -32.00 -5.64
CA GLN A 72 -18.15 -31.15 -5.29
C GLN A 72 -17.76 -29.93 -4.45
N THR A 73 -16.88 -30.13 -3.46
CA THR A 73 -16.36 -29.01 -2.64
C THR A 73 -15.60 -27.98 -3.50
N MET A 74 -14.91 -28.43 -4.55
CA MET A 74 -14.21 -27.53 -5.48
C MET A 74 -15.18 -26.77 -6.40
N VAL A 75 -16.29 -27.40 -6.81
CA VAL A 75 -17.36 -26.71 -7.55
C VAL A 75 -17.90 -25.53 -6.74
N ILE A 76 -18.24 -25.76 -5.47
CA ILE A 76 -18.77 -24.72 -4.57
C ILE A 76 -17.74 -23.61 -4.37
N THR A 77 -16.47 -23.97 -4.17
CA THR A 77 -15.39 -22.99 -3.97
C THR A 77 -15.20 -22.12 -5.22
N HIS A 78 -15.20 -22.71 -6.41
CA HIS A 78 -15.12 -21.98 -7.67
C HIS A 78 -16.34 -21.10 -7.91
N TYR A 79 -17.53 -21.58 -7.53
CA TYR A 79 -18.75 -20.80 -7.63
C TYR A 79 -18.69 -19.52 -6.77
N VAL A 80 -18.26 -19.65 -5.50
CA VAL A 80 -18.07 -18.50 -4.60
C VAL A 80 -16.98 -17.57 -5.13
N TYR A 81 -15.89 -18.12 -5.66
CA TYR A 81 -14.82 -17.36 -6.29
C TYR A 81 -15.31 -16.57 -7.50
N ASP A 82 -16.03 -17.21 -8.41
CA ASP A 82 -16.47 -16.60 -9.66
C ASP A 82 -17.46 -15.49 -9.41
N LEU A 83 -18.46 -15.74 -8.55
CA LEU A 83 -19.45 -14.74 -8.15
C LEU A 83 -18.81 -13.59 -7.37
N GLY A 84 -18.00 -13.92 -6.35
CA GLY A 84 -17.36 -12.93 -5.49
C GLY A 84 -16.40 -12.01 -6.24
N SER A 85 -15.61 -12.56 -7.15
CA SER A 85 -14.69 -11.77 -7.99
C SER A 85 -15.43 -10.89 -9.00
N ALA A 86 -16.50 -11.39 -9.64
CA ALA A 86 -17.28 -10.61 -10.60
C ALA A 86 -18.01 -9.43 -9.93
N VAL A 87 -18.65 -9.70 -8.78
CA VAL A 87 -19.28 -8.65 -7.95
C VAL A 87 -18.24 -7.63 -7.48
N THR A 88 -17.05 -8.08 -7.09
CA THR A 88 -15.94 -7.20 -6.69
C THR A 88 -15.54 -6.26 -7.83
N VAL A 89 -15.34 -6.76 -9.06
CA VAL A 89 -14.97 -5.91 -10.21
C VAL A 89 -16.05 -4.87 -10.47
N ALA A 90 -17.31 -5.29 -10.52
CA ALA A 90 -18.43 -4.37 -10.76
C ALA A 90 -18.50 -3.29 -9.68
N ALA A 91 -18.41 -3.68 -8.40
CA ALA A 91 -18.45 -2.75 -7.27
C ALA A 91 -17.26 -1.78 -7.30
N LEU A 92 -16.04 -2.26 -7.51
CA LEU A 92 -14.85 -1.40 -7.58
C LEU A 92 -14.92 -0.42 -8.75
N GLN A 93 -15.41 -0.85 -9.91
CA GLN A 93 -15.55 0.04 -11.06
C GLN A 93 -16.57 1.16 -10.79
N VAL A 94 -17.71 0.84 -10.18
CA VAL A 94 -18.71 1.83 -9.77
C VAL A 94 -18.13 2.80 -8.72
N ILE A 95 -17.41 2.29 -7.74
CA ILE A 95 -16.80 3.11 -6.69
C ILE A 95 -15.72 4.03 -7.25
N PHE A 96 -14.83 3.54 -8.12
CA PHE A 96 -13.81 4.36 -8.75
C PHE A 96 -14.41 5.49 -9.59
N TRP A 97 -15.46 5.20 -10.34
CA TRP A 97 -16.20 6.21 -11.07
C TRP A 97 -16.80 7.25 -10.12
N TRP A 98 -17.51 6.82 -9.08
CA TRP A 98 -18.18 7.70 -8.13
C TRP A 98 -17.20 8.56 -7.32
N GLN A 99 -16.06 8.00 -6.93
CA GLN A 99 -15.05 8.67 -6.11
C GLN A 99 -13.97 9.41 -6.92
N GLY A 100 -14.07 9.47 -8.26
CA GLY A 100 -13.07 10.11 -9.11
C GLY A 100 -12.78 11.57 -8.74
N ASP A 101 -13.80 12.31 -8.27
CA ASP A 101 -13.65 13.69 -7.77
C ASP A 101 -12.83 13.77 -6.48
N GLN A 102 -12.93 12.76 -5.61
CA GLN A 102 -12.16 12.69 -4.36
C GLN A 102 -10.68 12.41 -4.65
N LEU A 103 -10.40 11.47 -5.56
CA LEU A 103 -9.03 11.19 -6.01
C LEU A 103 -8.36 12.44 -6.60
N ALA A 104 -9.09 13.20 -7.42
CA ALA A 104 -8.59 14.46 -7.97
C ALA A 104 -8.26 15.50 -6.89
N ARG A 105 -9.03 15.55 -5.78
CA ARG A 105 -8.73 16.43 -4.64
C ARG A 105 -7.45 16.01 -3.92
N ILE A 106 -7.27 14.72 -3.65
CA ILE A 106 -6.05 14.16 -3.04
C ILE A 106 -4.84 14.51 -3.90
N LEU A 107 -4.88 14.20 -5.19
CA LEU A 107 -3.79 14.47 -6.13
C LEU A 107 -3.44 15.97 -6.20
N ASN A 108 -4.44 16.85 -6.23
CA ASN A 108 -4.21 18.30 -6.22
C ASN A 108 -3.59 18.79 -4.90
N ARG A 109 -3.96 18.20 -3.74
CA ARG A 109 -3.34 18.52 -2.45
C ARG A 109 -1.90 18.03 -2.40
N THR A 110 -1.64 16.78 -2.82
CA THR A 110 -0.30 16.21 -2.89
C THR A 110 0.62 16.99 -3.82
N ASN A 111 0.14 17.41 -5.00
CA ASN A 111 0.93 18.23 -5.93
C ASN A 111 1.33 19.60 -5.36
N ARG A 112 0.61 20.12 -4.35
CA ARG A 112 1.00 21.37 -3.67
C ARG A 112 2.16 21.18 -2.70
N LEU A 113 2.45 19.94 -2.29
CA LEU A 113 3.59 19.62 -1.43
C LEU A 113 4.94 19.65 -2.17
N GLY A 114 4.93 19.81 -3.50
CA GLY A 114 6.12 20.01 -4.35
C GLY A 114 6.75 18.72 -4.89
N ASP A 115 7.63 18.87 -5.87
CA ASP A 115 8.26 17.78 -6.65
C ASP A 115 9.31 16.96 -5.88
N ARG A 116 9.52 17.21 -4.58
CA ARG A 116 10.54 16.49 -3.78
C ARG A 116 10.16 15.04 -3.47
N ILE A 117 8.93 14.62 -3.77
CA ILE A 117 8.46 13.26 -3.50
C ILE A 117 8.42 12.50 -4.83
N ARG A 118 9.42 11.64 -5.06
CA ARG A 118 9.50 10.80 -6.25
C ARG A 118 8.37 9.77 -6.26
N TRP A 119 7.68 9.67 -7.40
CA TRP A 119 6.54 8.77 -7.65
C TRP A 119 6.91 7.32 -7.96
N SER A 120 8.20 6.97 -7.94
CA SER A 120 8.67 5.62 -8.25
C SER A 120 9.43 5.04 -7.06
N ASN A 121 8.86 4.01 -6.44
CA ASN A 121 9.56 3.12 -5.53
C ASN A 121 9.84 1.80 -6.28
N SER A 122 11.07 1.27 -6.19
CA SER A 122 11.45 -0.01 -6.79
C SER A 122 10.52 -1.14 -6.32
N VAL A 123 10.04 -1.06 -5.08
CA VAL A 123 9.07 -2.01 -4.51
C VAL A 123 7.75 -2.00 -5.27
N THR A 124 7.20 -0.82 -5.60
CA THR A 124 5.95 -0.71 -6.35
C THR A 124 6.09 -1.28 -7.76
N VAL A 125 7.22 -1.02 -8.42
CA VAL A 125 7.50 -1.56 -9.77
C VAL A 125 7.62 -3.09 -9.73
N PHE A 126 8.32 -3.62 -8.72
CA PHE A 126 8.44 -5.06 -8.51
C PHE A 126 7.08 -5.73 -8.26
N VAL A 127 6.26 -5.14 -7.40
CA VAL A 127 4.90 -5.65 -7.11
C VAL A 127 4.00 -5.58 -8.35
N MET A 128 4.09 -4.52 -9.16
CA MET A 128 3.41 -4.45 -10.45
C MET A 128 3.81 -5.61 -11.36
N ALA A 129 5.12 -5.88 -11.50
CA ALA A 129 5.59 -6.97 -12.35
C ALA A 129 5.07 -8.34 -11.86
N ILE A 130 5.12 -8.58 -10.55
CA ILE A 130 4.64 -9.81 -9.91
C ILE A 130 3.13 -10.01 -10.02
N ILE A 131 2.33 -8.96 -10.11
CA ILE A 131 0.87 -9.11 -10.25
C ILE A 131 0.47 -9.19 -11.73
N VAL A 132 1.07 -8.35 -12.59
CA VAL A 132 0.70 -8.29 -14.01
C VAL A 132 1.09 -9.56 -14.75
N ALA A 133 2.33 -10.03 -14.62
CA ALA A 133 2.80 -11.18 -15.39
C ALA A 133 1.98 -12.45 -15.08
N PRO A 134 1.79 -12.86 -13.80
CA PRO A 134 0.95 -14.00 -13.46
C PRO A 134 -0.53 -13.79 -13.77
N SER A 135 -1.06 -12.56 -13.75
CA SER A 135 -2.46 -12.31 -14.15
C SER A 135 -2.68 -12.55 -15.65
N VAL A 136 -1.72 -12.18 -16.49
CA VAL A 136 -1.77 -12.45 -17.93
C VAL A 136 -1.62 -13.95 -18.18
N THR A 137 -0.64 -14.59 -17.54
CA THR A 137 -0.46 -16.05 -17.63
C THR A 137 -1.71 -16.80 -17.19
N ASN A 138 -2.32 -16.40 -16.07
CA ASN A 138 -3.57 -16.98 -15.55
C ASN A 138 -4.70 -16.89 -16.59
N SER A 139 -4.88 -15.71 -17.19
CA SER A 139 -5.91 -15.50 -18.20
C SER A 139 -5.69 -16.36 -19.45
N LEU A 140 -4.44 -16.47 -19.92
CA LEU A 140 -4.10 -17.32 -21.07
C LEU A 140 -4.32 -18.81 -20.78
N VAL A 141 -3.87 -19.29 -19.63
CA VAL A 141 -4.05 -20.70 -19.22
C VAL A 141 -5.53 -21.04 -19.06
N LEU A 142 -6.33 -20.14 -18.48
CA LEU A 142 -7.78 -20.31 -18.36
C LEU A 142 -8.46 -20.38 -19.73
N ILE A 143 -8.09 -19.51 -20.66
CA ILE A 143 -8.65 -19.51 -22.01
C ILE A 143 -8.31 -20.82 -22.71
N MET A 144 -7.04 -21.22 -22.71
CA MET A 144 -6.60 -22.47 -23.34
C MET A 144 -7.29 -23.70 -22.77
N PHE A 145 -7.58 -23.72 -21.46
CA PHE A 145 -8.21 -24.88 -20.81
C PHE A 145 -9.72 -24.97 -21.07
N LEU A 146 -10.38 -23.82 -21.18
CA LEU A 146 -11.85 -23.73 -21.26
C LEU A 146 -12.37 -23.52 -22.69
N GLU A 147 -11.49 -23.32 -23.68
CA GLU A 147 -11.86 -23.04 -25.07
C GLU A 147 -12.80 -24.11 -25.66
N ASP A 148 -12.55 -25.38 -25.37
CA ASP A 148 -13.35 -26.49 -25.88
C ASP A 148 -14.67 -26.71 -25.10
N TYR A 149 -14.84 -26.09 -23.94
CA TYR A 149 -15.93 -26.38 -23.00
C TYR A 149 -16.90 -25.23 -22.80
N VAL A 150 -16.48 -24.00 -23.12
CA VAL A 150 -17.19 -22.78 -22.74
C VAL A 150 -17.27 -21.84 -23.94
N SER A 151 -18.40 -21.14 -24.09
CA SER A 151 -18.57 -20.17 -25.18
C SER A 151 -17.48 -19.08 -25.16
N THR A 152 -17.08 -18.61 -26.34
CA THR A 152 -16.07 -17.54 -26.50
C THR A 152 -16.42 -16.29 -25.71
N LEU A 153 -17.70 -15.93 -25.62
CA LEU A 153 -18.16 -14.78 -24.85
C LEU A 153 -17.87 -14.92 -23.35
N ALA A 154 -18.12 -16.11 -22.79
CA ALA A 154 -17.85 -16.41 -21.39
C ALA A 154 -16.34 -16.46 -21.08
N LEU A 155 -15.52 -16.92 -22.03
CA LEU A 155 -14.05 -16.88 -21.91
C LEU A 155 -13.50 -15.46 -21.91
N VAL A 156 -14.01 -14.61 -22.79
CA VAL A 156 -13.65 -13.18 -22.84
C VAL A 156 -14.04 -12.49 -21.53
N ALA A 157 -15.26 -12.74 -21.03
CA ALA A 157 -15.72 -12.17 -19.76
C ALA A 157 -14.82 -12.62 -18.58
N LEU A 158 -14.45 -13.89 -18.52
CA LEU A 158 -13.54 -14.44 -17.51
C LEU A 158 -12.14 -13.82 -17.58
N GLY A 159 -11.55 -13.72 -18.77
CA GLY A 159 -10.23 -13.11 -18.96
C GLY A 159 -10.22 -11.63 -18.56
N ILE A 160 -11.26 -10.89 -18.93
CA ILE A 160 -11.44 -9.49 -18.50
C ILE A 160 -11.62 -9.41 -16.98
N LYS A 161 -12.37 -10.32 -16.36
CA LYS A 161 -12.53 -10.36 -14.90
C LYS A 161 -11.19 -10.53 -14.19
N VAL A 162 -10.44 -11.58 -14.52
CA VAL A 162 -9.16 -11.90 -13.85
C VAL A 162 -8.17 -10.74 -13.97
N THR A 163 -8.02 -10.19 -15.17
CA THR A 163 -7.13 -9.03 -15.41
C THR A 163 -7.63 -7.76 -14.71
N SER A 164 -8.94 -7.50 -14.72
CA SER A 164 -9.52 -6.32 -14.08
C SER A 164 -9.42 -6.36 -12.55
N VAL A 165 -9.61 -7.52 -11.92
CA VAL A 165 -9.40 -7.71 -10.48
C VAL A 165 -7.95 -7.38 -10.11
N ALA A 166 -6.99 -8.03 -10.77
CA ALA A 166 -5.57 -7.83 -10.50
C ALA A 166 -5.14 -6.37 -10.71
N PHE A 167 -5.67 -5.73 -11.75
CA PHE A 167 -5.42 -4.32 -12.02
C PHE A 167 -6.04 -3.38 -10.97
N SER A 168 -7.24 -3.69 -10.49
CA SER A 168 -7.90 -2.94 -9.42
C SER A 168 -7.12 -3.03 -8.10
N PHE A 169 -6.59 -4.22 -7.77
CA PHE A 169 -5.71 -4.42 -6.61
C PHE A 169 -4.45 -3.56 -6.71
N LEU A 170 -3.83 -3.54 -7.90
CA LEU A 170 -2.66 -2.70 -8.15
C LEU A 170 -2.97 -1.22 -7.98
N ILE A 171 -4.04 -0.71 -8.59
CA ILE A 171 -4.38 0.72 -8.50
C ILE A 171 -4.62 1.15 -7.07
N ILE A 172 -5.46 0.42 -6.33
CA ILE A 172 -5.74 0.75 -4.94
C ILE A 172 -4.47 0.65 -4.11
N GLY A 173 -3.67 -0.39 -4.31
CA GLY A 173 -2.39 -0.55 -3.63
C GLY A 173 -1.42 0.58 -3.91
N ILE A 174 -1.31 1.03 -5.16
CA ILE A 174 -0.44 2.17 -5.53
C ILE A 174 -0.92 3.45 -4.85
N ILE A 175 -2.23 3.76 -4.94
CA ILE A 175 -2.78 4.97 -4.34
C ILE A 175 -2.58 4.96 -2.82
N TYR A 176 -2.87 3.84 -2.18
CA TYR A 176 -2.71 3.66 -0.74
C TYR A 176 -1.24 3.74 -0.31
N HIS A 177 -0.36 2.92 -0.90
CA HIS A 177 1.06 2.90 -0.59
C HIS A 177 1.72 4.26 -0.79
N TYR A 178 1.47 4.87 -1.96
CA TYR A 178 2.01 6.17 -2.29
C TYR A 178 1.47 7.25 -1.35
N GLY A 179 0.17 7.23 -1.05
CA GLY A 179 -0.43 8.16 -0.10
C GLY A 179 0.25 8.09 1.28
N MET A 180 0.48 6.89 1.80
CA MET A 180 1.19 6.69 3.07
C MET A 180 2.64 7.18 3.00
N GLN A 181 3.35 6.89 1.90
CA GLN A 181 4.73 7.32 1.70
C GLN A 181 4.86 8.84 1.57
N VAL A 182 3.94 9.50 0.88
CA VAL A 182 3.87 10.97 0.77
C VAL A 182 3.71 11.60 2.15
N ILE A 183 2.77 11.09 2.95
CA ILE A 183 2.51 11.62 4.30
C ILE A 183 3.75 11.42 5.18
N ALA A 184 4.36 10.23 5.14
CA ALA A 184 5.58 9.93 5.88
C ALA A 184 6.75 10.84 5.46
N SER A 185 6.93 11.05 4.16
CA SER A 185 7.99 11.91 3.61
C SER A 185 7.75 13.38 3.96
N HIS A 186 6.50 13.84 3.92
CA HIS A 186 6.14 15.19 4.30
C HIS A 186 6.43 15.44 5.79
N LEU A 187 6.05 14.51 6.66
CA LEU A 187 6.36 14.57 8.09
C LEU A 187 7.87 14.56 8.34
N ALA A 188 8.63 13.74 7.62
CA ALA A 188 10.09 13.70 7.73
C ALA A 188 10.73 15.04 7.30
N ILE A 189 10.32 15.61 6.16
CA ILE A 189 10.83 16.91 5.68
C ILE A 189 10.49 18.02 6.66
N ILE A 190 9.24 18.03 7.16
CA ILE A 190 8.82 18.99 8.16
C ILE A 190 9.80 18.89 9.32
N LEU A 191 9.91 17.74 9.99
CA LEU A 191 10.69 17.54 11.23
C LEU A 191 12.20 17.34 11.05
N GLN A 192 12.73 17.49 9.84
CA GLN A 192 14.15 17.35 9.56
C GLN A 192 15.05 18.28 10.43
N PRO A 193 14.71 19.57 10.64
CA PRO A 193 15.43 20.45 11.58
C PRO A 193 15.54 19.92 13.01
N ILE A 194 14.52 19.22 13.51
CA ILE A 194 14.53 18.60 14.84
C ILE A 194 15.50 17.41 14.85
N ILE A 195 15.45 16.58 13.82
CA ILE A 195 16.35 15.42 13.67
C ILE A 195 17.80 15.88 13.56
N ASP A 196 18.08 16.93 12.78
CA ASP A 196 19.42 17.44 12.57
C ASP A 196 19.99 18.14 13.82
N ALA A 197 19.14 18.71 14.67
CA ALA A 197 19.56 19.22 15.98
C ALA A 197 20.01 18.11 16.95
N ILE A 198 19.42 16.90 16.84
CA ILE A 198 19.71 15.76 17.73
C ILE A 198 20.95 14.96 17.26
N LYS A 199 21.16 14.82 15.94
CA LYS A 199 22.27 14.04 15.35
C LYS A 199 23.66 14.33 15.96
N PRO A 200 24.11 15.58 16.17
CA PRO A 200 25.42 15.85 16.76
C PRO A 200 25.50 15.50 18.25
N GLU A 201 24.39 15.61 18.98
CA GLU A 201 24.32 15.34 20.43
C GLU A 201 24.41 13.83 20.73
N VAL A 202 23.74 13.01 19.91
CA VAL A 202 23.83 11.54 19.98
C VAL A 202 25.21 11.04 19.52
N ARG A 203 25.83 11.69 18.52
CA ARG A 203 27.15 11.29 18.00
C ARG A 203 28.31 11.71 18.93
N GLY A 204 28.11 12.74 19.75
CA GLY A 204 29.03 13.14 20.83
C GLY A 204 29.00 12.21 22.05
N GLN A 205 27.96 11.37 22.17
CA GLN A 205 27.83 10.36 23.20
C GLN A 205 28.48 9.05 22.72
N LYS A 206 29.82 8.97 22.77
CA LYS A 206 30.54 7.71 22.57
C LYS A 206 30.11 6.70 23.65
N SER A 207 29.34 5.70 23.19
CA SER A 207 29.29 4.29 23.59
C SER A 207 29.86 3.93 24.95
N ASP A 208 28.97 3.58 25.89
CA ASP A 208 29.27 2.49 26.83
C ASP A 208 28.14 1.47 27.01
N HIS A 209 26.93 1.70 26.48
CA HIS A 209 25.85 0.70 26.52
C HIS A 209 25.29 0.45 25.13
N ASN A 210 25.30 -0.84 24.74
CA ASN A 210 24.76 -1.41 23.51
C ASN A 210 23.33 -0.93 23.26
N LEU A 211 23.17 0.13 22.48
CA LEU A 211 21.87 0.62 22.00
C LEU A 211 21.81 0.41 20.49
N PHE A 212 21.12 -0.65 20.10
CA PHE A 212 20.63 -1.01 18.76
C PHE A 212 21.28 -0.29 17.57
N THR A 213 22.15 -1.03 16.89
CA THR A 213 22.63 -0.77 15.53
C THR A 213 21.46 -0.58 14.56
N LEU A 214 21.08 0.68 14.35
CA LEU A 214 20.15 1.12 13.31
C LEU A 214 20.92 1.60 12.08
N THR A 215 21.79 0.73 11.56
CA THR A 215 22.51 0.95 10.30
C THR A 215 22.50 -0.34 9.51
N ASN A 216 21.44 -0.55 8.72
CA ASN A 216 21.46 -1.31 7.47
C ASN A 216 20.05 -1.37 6.89
N TYR A 217 19.55 -0.26 6.35
CA TYR A 217 18.67 -0.28 5.18
C TYR A 217 18.88 1.03 4.43
N GLY A 218 19.54 0.93 3.28
CA GLY A 218 20.01 2.03 2.46
C GLY A 218 18.88 2.97 2.05
N TRP A 219 18.97 4.21 2.53
CA TRP A 219 18.48 5.39 1.84
C TRP A 219 19.70 6.30 1.66
N GLU A 220 20.51 6.00 0.64
CA GLU A 220 21.42 7.00 0.10
C GLU A 220 20.55 8.11 -0.50
N VAL A 221 20.42 9.19 0.26
CA VAL A 221 20.13 10.49 -0.33
C VAL A 221 21.38 10.84 -1.12
N ASN A 222 21.32 10.70 -2.44
CA ASN A 222 22.35 11.23 -3.34
C ASN A 222 22.40 12.76 -3.19
N ASP A 223 23.15 13.23 -2.21
CA ASP A 223 23.62 14.62 -2.06
C ASP A 223 24.96 14.84 -2.77
N THR A 224 25.24 14.09 -3.83
CA THR A 224 26.42 14.29 -4.68
C THR A 224 26.06 15.04 -5.96
N LEU A 225 25.75 16.33 -5.84
CA LEU A 225 26.08 17.36 -6.82
C LEU A 225 25.68 18.74 -6.26
N ASP A 226 26.68 19.54 -5.86
CA ASP A 226 26.68 21.04 -5.82
C ASP A 226 27.46 21.70 -4.66
N GLN A 227 28.26 20.97 -3.86
CA GLN A 227 29.13 21.63 -2.85
C GLN A 227 30.61 21.25 -2.93
N ARG A 228 31.16 21.24 -4.15
CA ARG A 228 32.62 21.12 -4.34
C ARG A 228 33.15 22.20 -5.26
N THR A 229 33.23 23.43 -4.75
CA THR A 229 34.29 24.43 -5.01
C THR A 229 33.94 25.74 -4.32
N GLU A 230 34.12 25.82 -3.00
CA GLU A 230 34.31 27.12 -2.31
C GLU A 230 35.01 27.03 -0.95
N PHE A 231 35.52 25.86 -0.55
CA PHE A 231 36.21 25.66 0.74
C PHE A 231 37.61 25.08 0.56
N GLN A 232 38.41 25.68 -0.33
CA GLN A 232 39.80 25.24 -0.53
C GLN A 232 40.87 26.35 -0.44
N ASP A 233 40.50 27.55 0.03
CA ASP A 233 41.44 28.69 0.15
C ASP A 233 41.76 29.12 1.59
N GLN A 234 41.47 28.31 2.61
CA GLN A 234 41.81 28.65 4.01
C GLN A 234 42.55 27.55 4.79
N ILE A 235 43.25 26.65 4.10
CA ILE A 235 44.19 25.70 4.74
C ILE A 235 45.57 25.84 4.09
N MET A 236 46.15 27.01 4.24
CA MET A 236 47.60 27.19 4.29
C MET A 236 47.87 28.45 5.10
N ILE A 237 48.14 28.27 6.39
CA ILE A 237 49.08 29.04 7.22
C ILE A 237 48.89 28.55 8.67
N ALA A 238 50.03 28.29 9.32
CA ALA A 238 50.23 28.01 10.74
C ALA A 238 50.05 26.54 11.20
N GLU A 239 50.97 25.70 10.76
CA GLU A 239 51.55 24.68 11.64
C GLU A 239 52.75 25.30 12.40
N ASN A 240 52.95 24.86 13.64
CA ASN A 240 53.93 25.30 14.66
C ASN A 240 53.48 26.47 15.56
N THR A 241 53.11 26.18 16.81
CA THR A 241 54.00 26.32 17.98
C THR A 241 53.29 25.83 19.27
N THR A 242 54.06 25.05 20.03
CA THR A 242 53.92 24.44 21.38
C THR A 242 52.93 24.97 22.43
N ASN A 243 52.44 23.99 23.21
CA ASN A 243 52.14 23.98 24.65
C ASN A 243 51.39 25.16 25.29
N SER A 244 50.14 24.91 25.67
CA SER A 244 49.67 25.24 27.04
C SER A 244 48.42 24.43 27.41
N ASN A 245 48.47 23.87 28.62
CA ASN A 245 47.33 23.30 29.31
C ASN A 245 46.31 24.42 29.58
N VAL A 246 45.18 24.39 28.87
CA VAL A 246 43.93 24.96 29.37
C VAL A 246 42.83 23.97 29.02
N ALA A 247 42.30 23.30 30.05
CA ALA A 247 41.04 22.59 29.97
C ALA A 247 39.94 23.63 29.71
N ILE A 248 39.70 23.93 28.44
CA ILE A 248 38.47 24.56 28.00
C ILE A 248 37.55 23.39 27.64
N THR A 249 36.75 22.93 28.61
CA THR A 249 35.45 22.32 28.30
C THR A 249 34.63 23.39 27.61
N GLN A 250 34.90 23.60 26.32
CA GLN A 250 34.03 24.32 25.43
C GLN A 250 32.85 23.37 25.24
N THR A 251 31.85 23.50 26.10
CA THR A 251 30.49 23.10 25.78
C THR A 251 30.16 23.88 24.50
N VAL A 252 30.45 23.28 23.35
CA VAL A 252 29.93 23.72 22.06
C VAL A 252 28.43 23.59 22.22
N ARG A 253 27.81 24.69 22.67
CA ARG A 253 26.37 24.81 22.79
C ARG A 253 25.88 24.78 21.35
N SER A 254 25.55 23.57 20.89
CA SER A 254 24.85 23.32 19.64
C SER A 254 23.78 24.40 19.51
N LYS A 255 23.96 25.30 18.54
CA LYS A 255 23.01 26.35 18.24
C LYS A 255 21.74 25.61 17.86
N CYS A 256 20.78 25.49 18.77
CA CYS A 256 19.55 24.74 18.57
C CYS A 256 18.75 25.35 17.42
N THR A 257 18.98 24.85 16.22
CA THR A 257 18.36 25.30 14.96
C THR A 257 16.84 25.13 14.95
N TRP A 258 16.29 24.25 15.78
CA TRP A 258 14.85 24.06 15.90
C TRP A 258 14.12 25.26 16.52
N LYS A 259 14.81 26.13 17.27
CA LYS A 259 14.24 27.34 17.88
C LYS A 259 13.98 28.48 16.88
N GLU A 260 14.52 28.37 15.66
CA GLU A 260 14.31 29.37 14.60
C GLU A 260 12.95 29.23 13.91
N TYR A 261 12.24 28.11 14.11
CA TYR A 261 10.93 27.85 13.50
C TYR A 261 9.80 27.97 14.53
N ASP A 262 8.76 28.74 14.18
CA ASP A 262 7.55 28.90 15.00
C ASP A 262 6.81 27.56 15.16
N ILE A 263 6.57 27.11 16.39
CA ILE A 263 5.76 25.91 16.73
C ILE A 263 4.38 25.93 16.10
N LYS A 264 3.82 27.11 15.84
CA LYS A 264 2.57 27.24 15.10
C LYS A 264 2.70 26.66 13.68
N TYR A 265 3.81 26.93 13.00
CA TYR A 265 4.10 26.39 11.67
C TYR A 265 4.20 24.85 11.69
N TRP A 266 4.85 24.31 12.72
CA TRP A 266 4.98 22.87 12.93
C TRP A 266 3.64 22.18 13.09
N LYS A 267 2.78 22.72 13.96
CA LYS A 267 1.42 22.22 14.20
C LYS A 267 0.57 22.27 12.94
N ASP A 268 0.55 23.42 12.26
CA ASP A 268 -0.24 23.59 11.03
C ASP A 268 0.21 22.61 9.93
N SER A 269 1.51 22.34 9.84
CA SER A 269 2.07 21.41 8.86
C SER A 269 1.73 19.95 9.17
N ILE A 270 1.78 19.53 10.44
CA ILE A 270 1.35 18.19 10.86
C ILE A 270 -0.16 18.01 10.65
N LEU A 271 -0.97 19.02 11.00
CA LEU A 271 -2.41 19.02 10.75
C LEU A 271 -2.73 18.90 9.26
N ASN A 272 -1.95 19.55 8.40
CA ASN A 272 -2.08 19.41 6.95
C ASN A 272 -1.75 17.98 6.48
N ALA A 273 -0.72 17.35 7.04
CA ALA A 273 -0.40 15.93 6.78
C ALA A 273 -1.55 15.00 7.22
N TYR A 274 -2.17 15.27 8.36
CA TYR A 274 -3.34 14.51 8.85
C TYR A 274 -4.60 14.75 8.03
N CYS A 275 -4.79 15.95 7.49
CA CYS A 275 -5.86 16.22 6.51
C CYS A 275 -5.70 15.36 5.26
N ILE A 276 -4.48 15.19 4.76
CA ILE A 276 -4.19 14.31 3.61
C ILE A 276 -4.42 12.84 3.97
N HIS A 277 -4.01 12.43 5.17
CA HIS A 277 -4.29 11.08 5.68
C HIS A 277 -5.79 10.81 5.78
N ALA A 278 -6.59 11.76 6.28
CA ALA A 278 -8.03 11.64 6.40
C ALA A 278 -8.72 11.57 5.02
N ASP A 279 -8.28 12.38 4.05
CA ASP A 279 -8.79 12.30 2.68
C ASP A 279 -8.44 10.95 2.03
N LEU A 280 -7.20 10.47 2.22
CA LEU A 280 -6.75 9.16 1.71
C LEU A 280 -7.56 8.04 2.33
N LYS A 281 -7.78 8.08 3.66
CA LYS A 281 -8.63 7.13 4.38
C LYS A 281 -10.03 7.09 3.77
N ARG A 282 -10.68 8.25 3.66
CA ARG A 282 -12.04 8.36 3.11
C ARG A 282 -12.16 7.82 1.68
N TYR A 283 -11.13 7.99 0.85
CA TYR A 283 -11.11 7.45 -0.50
C TYR A 283 -10.88 5.94 -0.52
N CYS A 284 -9.86 5.45 0.19
CA CYS A 284 -9.41 4.07 0.08
C CYS A 284 -10.18 3.09 0.97
N GLU A 285 -10.90 3.54 2.00
CA GLU A 285 -11.57 2.68 2.99
C GLU A 285 -12.53 1.65 2.36
N LEU A 286 -13.53 2.09 1.60
CA LEU A 286 -14.48 1.17 0.95
C LEU A 286 -13.82 0.29 -0.13
N PRO A 287 -13.01 0.83 -1.07
CA PRO A 287 -12.29 0.00 -2.03
C PRO A 287 -11.37 -1.05 -1.37
N LEU A 288 -10.65 -0.70 -0.31
CA LEU A 288 -9.77 -1.62 0.40
C LEU A 288 -10.56 -2.73 1.09
N ALA A 289 -11.73 -2.45 1.65
CA ALA A 289 -12.58 -3.49 2.24
C ALA A 289 -12.97 -4.54 1.19
N ILE A 290 -13.41 -4.10 0.01
CA ILE A 290 -13.80 -4.97 -1.10
C ILE A 290 -12.60 -5.74 -1.65
N VAL A 291 -11.44 -5.08 -1.80
CA VAL A 291 -10.21 -5.74 -2.22
C VAL A 291 -9.77 -6.81 -1.24
N MET A 292 -9.76 -6.51 0.07
CA MET A 292 -9.38 -7.49 1.09
C MET A 292 -10.36 -8.67 1.14
N PHE A 293 -11.65 -8.43 0.98
CA PHE A 293 -12.66 -9.49 0.86
C PHE A 293 -12.36 -10.41 -0.33
N CYS A 294 -12.12 -9.84 -1.51
CA CYS A 294 -11.80 -10.61 -2.72
C CYS A 294 -10.47 -11.36 -2.59
N LEU A 295 -9.44 -10.74 -2.00
CA LEU A 295 -8.15 -11.38 -1.75
C LEU A 295 -8.29 -12.58 -0.79
N LEU A 296 -9.15 -12.49 0.23
CA LEU A 296 -9.44 -13.63 1.10
C LEU A 296 -10.07 -14.80 0.33
N ILE A 297 -11.05 -14.52 -0.55
CA ILE A 297 -11.64 -15.54 -1.42
C ILE A 297 -10.56 -16.18 -2.31
N TRP A 298 -9.69 -15.36 -2.94
CA TRP A 298 -8.59 -15.86 -3.77
C TRP A 298 -7.61 -16.74 -2.99
N LEU A 299 -7.26 -16.35 -1.76
CA LEU A 299 -6.39 -17.13 -0.89
C LEU A 299 -7.03 -18.46 -0.49
N LEU A 300 -8.33 -18.47 -0.18
CA LEU A 300 -9.07 -19.70 0.13
C LEU A 300 -9.13 -20.63 -1.08
N THR A 301 -9.47 -20.11 -2.27
CA THR A 301 -9.46 -20.89 -3.52
C THR A 301 -8.06 -21.41 -3.84
N SER A 302 -7.01 -20.61 -3.62
CA SER A 302 -5.62 -21.03 -3.81
C SER A 302 -5.23 -22.14 -2.83
N ALA A 303 -5.63 -22.02 -1.57
CA ALA A 303 -5.42 -23.04 -0.54
C ALA A 303 -6.04 -24.39 -0.93
N PHE A 304 -7.24 -24.38 -1.51
CA PHE A 304 -7.85 -25.59 -2.06
C PHE A 304 -6.99 -26.26 -3.12
N TYR A 305 -6.49 -25.49 -4.09
CA TYR A 305 -5.62 -26.05 -5.12
C TYR A 305 -4.33 -26.65 -4.52
N ILE A 306 -3.77 -26.03 -3.49
CA ILE A 306 -2.60 -26.58 -2.77
C ILE A 306 -2.96 -27.93 -2.12
N THR A 307 -4.13 -28.04 -1.47
CA THR A 307 -4.56 -29.32 -0.86
C THR A 307 -4.80 -30.44 -1.86
N SER A 308 -5.11 -30.08 -3.12
CA SER A 308 -5.33 -31.00 -4.23
C SER A 308 -4.09 -31.23 -5.10
N TRP A 309 -2.93 -30.64 -4.76
CA TRP A 309 -1.74 -30.58 -5.61
C TRP A 309 -1.32 -31.92 -6.23
N GLY A 310 -1.39 -33.00 -5.44
CA GLY A 310 -1.03 -34.35 -5.89
C GLY A 310 -1.92 -34.90 -7.02
N VAL A 311 -3.17 -34.43 -7.12
CA VAL A 311 -4.16 -34.88 -8.11
C VAL A 311 -4.27 -33.92 -9.31
N LEU A 312 -3.84 -32.67 -9.13
CA LEU A 312 -3.89 -31.66 -10.20
C LEU A 312 -2.92 -31.97 -11.34
N ARG A 313 -3.39 -31.72 -12.58
CA ARG A 313 -2.53 -31.73 -13.78
C ARG A 313 -1.53 -30.57 -13.74
N MET A 314 -0.46 -30.63 -14.54
CA MET A 314 0.59 -29.60 -14.57
C MET A 314 0.02 -28.20 -14.89
N GLU A 315 -0.92 -28.09 -15.83
CA GLU A 315 -1.59 -26.82 -16.16
C GLU A 315 -2.37 -26.25 -14.98
N GLN A 316 -3.10 -27.09 -14.25
CA GLN A 316 -3.85 -26.70 -13.06
C GLN A 316 -2.92 -26.29 -11.91
N ARG A 317 -1.73 -26.90 -11.81
CA ARG A 317 -0.68 -26.49 -10.86
C ARG A 317 -0.10 -25.12 -11.21
N ILE A 318 0.12 -24.82 -12.49
CA ILE A 318 0.52 -23.49 -12.95
C ILE A 318 -0.56 -22.47 -12.59
N LEU A 319 -1.83 -22.77 -12.93
CA LEU A 319 -2.97 -21.93 -12.61
C LEU A 319 -3.07 -21.64 -11.10
N SER A 320 -2.97 -22.68 -10.27
CA SER A 320 -2.92 -22.58 -8.81
C SER A 320 -1.80 -21.67 -8.32
N THR A 321 -0.60 -21.79 -8.90
CA THR A 321 0.55 -20.99 -8.53
C THR A 321 0.32 -19.52 -8.88
N CYS A 322 -0.25 -19.25 -10.06
CA CYS A 322 -0.63 -17.89 -10.46
C CYS A 322 -1.67 -17.29 -9.51
N TYR A 323 -2.73 -18.04 -9.14
CA TYR A 323 -3.72 -17.57 -8.17
C TYR A 323 -3.10 -17.25 -6.81
N MET A 324 -2.20 -18.10 -6.33
CA MET A 324 -1.51 -17.89 -5.06
C MET A 324 -0.65 -16.63 -5.09
N ILE A 325 0.11 -16.39 -6.18
CA ILE A 325 0.93 -15.18 -6.33
C ILE A 325 0.06 -13.93 -6.39
N VAL A 326 -0.99 -13.93 -7.22
CA VAL A 326 -1.89 -12.78 -7.37
C VAL A 326 -2.74 -12.55 -6.12
N GLY A 327 -3.01 -13.57 -5.29
CA GLY A 327 -3.67 -13.42 -3.99
C GLY A 327 -2.74 -12.93 -2.89
N THR A 328 -1.53 -13.48 -2.79
CA THR A 328 -0.60 -13.17 -1.68
C THR A 328 0.14 -11.85 -1.88
N ALA A 329 0.62 -11.55 -3.08
CA ALA A 329 1.45 -10.37 -3.34
C ALA A 329 0.72 -9.04 -3.00
N PRO A 330 -0.55 -8.82 -3.40
CA PRO A 330 -1.30 -7.63 -2.98
C PRO A 330 -1.53 -7.57 -1.48
N VAL A 331 -1.81 -8.69 -0.81
CA VAL A 331 -2.00 -8.73 0.65
C VAL A 331 -0.75 -8.24 1.37
N PHE A 332 0.43 -8.77 1.00
CA PHE A 332 1.70 -8.29 1.54
C PHE A 332 1.92 -6.81 1.24
N TYR A 333 1.68 -6.38 0.01
CA TYR A 333 1.91 -4.99 -0.38
C TYR A 333 1.01 -4.01 0.38
N LEU A 334 -0.28 -4.31 0.49
CA LEU A 334 -1.26 -3.50 1.20
C LEU A 334 -0.96 -3.44 2.70
N LEU A 335 -0.81 -4.59 3.36
CA LEU A 335 -0.61 -4.65 4.81
C LEU A 335 0.76 -4.10 5.26
N ASN A 336 1.75 -4.08 4.36
CA ASN A 336 3.05 -3.49 4.61
C ASN A 336 3.09 -1.96 4.37
N SER A 337 2.12 -1.41 3.64
CA SER A 337 2.15 0.01 3.24
C SER A 337 2.04 1.00 4.40
N SER A 338 1.29 0.65 5.46
CA SER A 338 1.17 1.49 6.65
C SER A 338 2.43 1.54 7.51
N TYR A 339 3.32 0.54 7.39
CA TYR A 339 4.53 0.44 8.19
C TYR A 339 5.47 1.63 7.96
N CYS A 340 5.58 2.13 6.73
CA CYS A 340 6.43 3.28 6.43
C CYS A 340 6.03 4.51 7.26
N LEU A 341 4.73 4.82 7.29
CA LEU A 341 4.21 5.93 8.08
C LEU A 341 4.35 5.67 9.59
N GLN A 342 4.01 4.46 10.06
CA GLN A 342 4.11 4.11 11.48
C GLN A 342 5.55 4.17 11.99
N SER A 343 6.50 3.65 11.23
CA SER A 343 7.92 3.70 11.54
C SER A 343 8.40 5.15 11.65
N LYS A 344 8.06 6.00 10.66
CA LYS A 344 8.42 7.43 10.72
C LYS A 344 7.75 8.16 11.87
N LEU A 345 6.49 7.90 12.15
CA LEU A 345 5.81 8.47 13.30
C LEU A 345 6.49 8.05 14.62
N SER A 346 6.96 6.81 14.72
CA SER A 346 7.66 6.30 15.92
C SER A 346 9.02 6.97 16.13
N GLU A 347 9.80 7.15 15.05
CA GLU A 347 11.07 7.88 15.05
C GLU A 347 10.86 9.32 15.52
N LEU A 348 9.85 10.01 14.97
CA LEU A 348 9.52 11.39 15.33
C LEU A 348 9.06 11.53 16.78
N LYS A 349 8.20 10.61 17.26
CA LYS A 349 7.78 10.57 18.67
C LYS A 349 8.99 10.43 19.60
N TRP A 350 9.94 9.57 19.24
CA TRP A 350 11.15 9.38 20.00
C TRP A 350 12.02 10.66 20.01
N SER A 351 12.25 11.28 18.85
CA SER A 351 13.03 12.52 18.73
C SER A 351 12.45 13.67 19.56
N VAL A 352 11.14 13.87 19.51
CA VAL A 352 10.47 14.91 20.32
C VAL A 352 10.56 14.59 21.81
N THR A 353 10.36 13.32 22.19
CA THR A 353 10.50 12.89 23.60
C THR A 353 11.92 13.13 24.12
N PHE A 354 12.94 12.83 23.31
CA PHE A 354 14.33 13.11 23.62
C PHE A 354 14.57 14.60 23.89
N LEU A 355 14.07 15.49 23.02
CA LEU A 355 14.18 16.94 23.21
C LEU A 355 13.46 17.45 24.46
N ILE A 356 12.29 16.89 24.80
CA ILE A 356 11.56 17.26 26.03
C ILE A 356 12.43 16.99 27.27
N HIS A 357 13.10 15.84 27.32
CA HIS A 357 13.95 15.46 28.45
C HIS A 357 15.23 16.30 28.56
N HIS A 358 15.80 16.72 27.42
CA HIS A 358 17.06 17.47 27.39
C HIS A 358 16.88 19.00 27.31
N SER A 359 15.64 19.48 27.17
CA SER A 359 15.35 20.91 27.22
C SER A 359 15.48 21.45 28.65
N SER A 360 16.17 22.59 28.78
CA SER A 360 16.28 23.35 30.03
C SER A 360 15.14 24.36 30.24
N SER A 361 14.40 24.72 29.19
CA SER A 361 13.34 25.74 29.24
C SER A 361 11.97 25.10 29.51
N HIS A 362 11.23 25.60 30.50
CA HIS A 362 9.87 25.15 30.78
C HIS A 362 8.92 25.41 29.59
N GLN A 363 9.05 26.56 28.93
CA GLN A 363 8.23 26.93 27.77
C GLN A 363 8.44 25.96 26.60
N ASP A 364 9.69 25.58 26.35
CA ASP A 364 10.07 24.62 25.32
C ASP A 364 9.46 23.23 25.61
N LYS A 365 9.48 22.81 26.88
CA LYS A 365 8.87 21.54 27.31
C LYS A 365 7.37 21.51 27.06
N VAL A 366 6.65 22.58 27.41
CA VAL A 366 5.20 22.68 27.17
C VAL A 366 4.91 22.56 25.67
N GLN A 367 5.61 23.32 24.84
CA GLN A 367 5.39 23.34 23.39
C GLN A 367 5.74 22.02 22.70
N LEU A 368 6.84 21.37 23.09
CA LEU A 368 7.21 20.05 22.58
C LEU A 368 6.25 18.96 23.08
N THR A 369 5.69 19.09 24.28
CA THR A 369 4.67 18.15 24.79
C THR A 369 3.39 18.24 23.98
N GLU A 370 2.93 19.44 23.63
CA GLU A 370 1.80 19.64 22.72
C GLU A 370 2.05 19.03 21.33
N LEU A 371 3.28 19.16 20.81
CA LEU A 371 3.68 18.54 19.55
C LEU A 371 3.68 17.01 19.63
N LEU A 372 4.18 16.46 20.73
CA LEU A 372 4.18 15.02 21.00
C LEU A 372 2.76 14.47 21.10
N GLU A 373 1.85 15.19 21.75
CA GLU A 373 0.44 14.81 21.86
C GLU A 373 -0.25 14.81 20.49
N LEU A 374 0.04 15.80 19.64
CA LEU A 374 -0.43 15.82 18.26
C LEU A 374 0.09 14.62 17.48
N LEU A 375 1.38 14.30 17.58
CA LEU A 375 1.99 13.12 16.93
C LEU A 375 1.41 11.79 17.46
N ARG A 376 1.05 11.73 18.74
CA ARG A 376 0.38 10.56 19.35
C ARG A 376 -1.04 10.39 18.86
N SER A 377 -1.71 11.49 18.52
CA SER A 377 -3.10 11.53 18.04
C SER A 377 -3.26 11.14 16.56
N CYS A 378 -2.20 10.71 15.87
CA CYS A 378 -2.30 10.22 14.49
C CYS A 378 -3.28 9.02 14.43
N PRO A 379 -4.40 9.13 13.71
CA PRO A 379 -5.36 8.04 13.65
C PRO A 379 -4.77 6.84 12.89
N PRO A 380 -5.02 5.60 13.32
CA PRO A 380 -4.69 4.42 12.53
C PRO A 380 -5.52 4.40 11.23
N PHE A 381 -4.99 3.65 10.25
CA PHE A 381 -5.69 3.41 9.00
C PHE A 381 -6.69 2.26 9.17
N ASP A 382 -7.83 2.57 9.78
CA ASP A 382 -8.93 1.63 9.96
C ASP A 382 -9.80 1.58 8.71
N VAL A 383 -10.23 0.38 8.36
CA VAL A 383 -11.07 0.11 7.20
C VAL A 383 -12.47 -0.22 7.70
N LEU A 384 -13.38 0.75 7.56
CA LEU A 384 -14.80 0.70 7.96
C LEU A 384 -15.01 0.39 9.45
N GLY A 385 -14.00 0.62 10.29
CA GLY A 385 -13.99 0.19 11.69
C GLY A 385 -13.93 -1.32 11.89
N VAL A 386 -13.80 -2.11 10.82
CA VAL A 386 -13.77 -3.58 10.88
C VAL A 386 -12.37 -4.09 11.19
N PHE A 387 -11.35 -3.52 10.54
CA PHE A 387 -9.96 -3.92 10.76
C PHE A 387 -8.97 -2.77 10.49
N THR A 388 -7.80 -2.87 11.11
CA THR A 388 -6.70 -1.91 10.96
C THR A 388 -5.70 -2.41 9.93
N MET A 389 -5.36 -1.61 8.92
CA MET A 389 -4.33 -1.96 7.93
C MET A 389 -2.94 -2.00 8.59
N SER A 390 -2.47 -3.19 8.93
CA SER A 390 -1.19 -3.39 9.63
C SER A 390 -0.57 -4.75 9.29
N ARG A 391 0.76 -4.85 9.44
CA ARG A 391 1.49 -6.11 9.27
C ARG A 391 0.99 -7.23 10.19
N ALA A 392 0.49 -6.90 11.38
CA ALA A 392 -0.06 -7.89 12.31
C ALA A 392 -1.20 -8.71 11.68
N ARG A 393 -2.00 -8.10 10.78
CA ARG A 393 -3.10 -8.78 10.08
C ARG A 393 -2.62 -9.85 9.11
N LEU A 394 -1.35 -9.86 8.70
CA LEU A 394 -0.81 -10.97 7.91
C LEU A 394 -0.91 -12.27 8.70
N ILE A 395 -0.55 -12.24 9.98
CA ILE A 395 -0.60 -13.42 10.86
C ILE A 395 -2.04 -13.91 10.95
N ASP A 396 -2.99 -13.01 11.25
CA ASP A 396 -4.41 -13.38 11.34
C ASP A 396 -4.94 -14.02 10.06
N ILE A 397 -4.63 -13.43 8.89
CA ILE A 397 -5.07 -13.95 7.59
C ILE A 397 -4.44 -15.31 7.30
N PHE A 398 -3.13 -15.48 7.49
CA PHE A 398 -2.46 -16.74 7.22
C PHE A 398 -2.86 -17.84 8.22
N SER A 399 -3.09 -17.49 9.49
CA SER A 399 -3.65 -18.41 10.49
C SER A 399 -5.06 -18.84 10.12
N PHE A 400 -5.90 -17.92 9.65
CA PHE A 400 -7.24 -18.24 9.14
C PHE A 400 -7.19 -19.17 7.92
N VAL A 401 -6.36 -18.86 6.92
CA VAL A 401 -6.17 -19.70 5.72
C VAL A 401 -5.62 -21.08 6.09
N ALA A 402 -4.64 -21.16 7.00
CA ALA A 402 -4.08 -22.42 7.48
C ALA A 402 -5.13 -23.27 8.20
N THR A 403 -5.96 -22.66 9.05
CA THR A 403 -7.08 -23.35 9.70
C THR A 403 -8.05 -23.91 8.69
N TYR A 404 -8.37 -23.12 7.65
CA TYR A 404 -9.25 -23.56 6.59
C TYR A 404 -8.62 -24.71 5.78
N ILE A 405 -7.31 -24.65 5.46
CA ILE A 405 -6.58 -25.77 4.82
C ILE A 405 -6.76 -27.08 5.60
N VAL A 406 -6.65 -27.05 6.92
CA VAL A 406 -6.84 -28.26 7.76
C VAL A 406 -8.26 -28.79 7.65
N ILE A 407 -9.27 -27.91 7.73
CA ILE A 407 -10.68 -28.28 7.57
C ILE A 407 -10.93 -28.90 6.18
N LEU A 408 -10.35 -28.32 5.14
CA LEU A 408 -10.50 -28.80 3.77
C LEU A 408 -9.85 -30.16 3.53
N LEU A 409 -8.68 -30.39 4.13
CA LEU A 409 -8.04 -31.70 4.09
C LEU A 409 -8.93 -32.77 4.73
N GLN A 410 -9.65 -32.45 5.82
CA GLN A 410 -10.60 -33.37 6.44
C GLN A 410 -11.78 -33.69 5.50
N PHE A 411 -12.38 -32.67 4.86
CA PHE A 411 -13.46 -32.89 3.89
C PHE A 411 -13.02 -33.69 2.68
N ARG A 412 -11.81 -33.43 2.17
CA ARG A 412 -11.24 -34.19 1.06
C ARG A 412 -11.06 -35.66 1.42
N LEU A 413 -10.58 -35.98 2.63
CA LEU A 413 -10.46 -37.36 3.09
C LEU A 413 -11.82 -38.07 3.16
N THR A 414 -12.88 -37.36 3.57
CA THR A 414 -14.25 -37.92 3.58
C THR A 414 -14.81 -38.15 2.18
N GLU A 415 -14.54 -37.29 1.19
CA GLU A 415 -15.01 -37.46 -0.19
C GLU A 415 -14.27 -38.58 -0.95
N ILE A 416 -12.99 -38.82 -0.64
CA ILE A 416 -12.16 -39.84 -1.29
C ILE A 416 -12.41 -41.25 -0.71
N THR A 417 -13.06 -41.36 0.46
CA THR A 417 -13.32 -42.64 1.13
C THR A 417 -14.83 -42.98 1.10
N PRO A 418 -15.38 -43.48 -0.02
CA PRO A 418 -16.78 -43.89 -0.09
C PRO A 418 -17.00 -45.15 0.75
N GLY A 419 -17.37 -44.98 2.03
CA GLY A 419 -17.60 -46.08 2.98
C GLY A 419 -17.66 -45.66 4.44
N ALA A 420 -17.16 -44.48 4.82
CA ALA A 420 -17.30 -43.94 6.17
C ALA A 420 -18.64 -43.20 6.33
N GLN A 421 -19.76 -43.94 6.26
CA GLN A 421 -20.95 -43.47 6.97
C GLN A 421 -20.55 -43.29 8.45
N PRO A 422 -20.97 -42.21 9.14
CA PRO A 422 -20.95 -42.23 10.59
C PRO A 422 -21.89 -43.37 11.00
N THR A 423 -21.31 -44.50 11.37
CA THR A 423 -22.03 -45.55 12.06
C THR A 423 -22.44 -44.93 13.38
N LEU A 424 -23.66 -44.42 13.44
CA LEU A 424 -24.36 -44.23 14.69
C LEU A 424 -24.20 -45.55 15.47
N PRO A 425 -23.70 -45.52 16.71
CA PRO A 425 -23.61 -46.73 17.49
C PRO A 425 -25.01 -47.34 17.58
N PRO A 426 -25.15 -48.67 17.44
CA PRO A 426 -26.45 -49.34 17.47
C PRO A 426 -27.25 -49.13 18.78
N SER A 427 -26.67 -48.44 19.76
CA SER A 427 -27.33 -47.96 20.98
C SER A 427 -28.24 -46.74 20.79
N LEU A 428 -28.29 -46.13 19.60
CA LEU A 428 -29.16 -44.98 19.29
C LEU A 428 -30.26 -45.30 18.26
N ILE A 429 -30.41 -46.58 17.89
CA ILE A 429 -31.58 -47.09 17.15
C ILE A 429 -32.41 -47.93 18.13
N GLN A 430 -33.20 -47.25 18.97
CA GLN A 430 -34.41 -47.79 19.58
C GLN A 430 -35.45 -46.67 19.71
#